data_AF-C6CJI1-F1
#
_entry.id   AF-C6CJI1-F1
#
_cell.length_a   1.000
_cell.length_b   1.000
_cell.length_c   1.000
_cell.angle_alpha   90.00
_cell.angle_beta   90.00
_cell.angle_gamma   90.00
#
_symmetry.space_group_name_H-M   'P 1'
#
loop_
_entity.id
_entity.type
_entity.pdbx_description
1 polymer ?
#
loop_
_entity_poly.entity_id
_entity_poly.type
_entity_poly.pdbx_seq_one_letter_code
_entity_poly.pdbx_strand_id
1 'polypeptide(L)'
;MKIFLCLTIFLGKIILDVVLFPGFTVDSWTYYDLSKVVFSGYEPSFIRQYQYNSTHSPSFPFFYPLLIQLADKVLNIGIYSSLVLNVFLLMTCCIVLNKMLNRLKLQQEYIIMFSFLLLYPPFFQEVAYGRSMPLATLELMLIGNIFISQQYLSTKKLFIIGLIFSASILTRFEFIILFAIFSLWVLFKEKNTVGKLLFLAPPLISAFIWTTYSERYFNTLWVTESSKLILMPPHIGVLDYAPTIEIGNWLTIAKNIIIKEIKTFTSFILWGVVSPLFIIFSHVIYKRISHNKKILTIKKHDYVSTKLLFITITISSVVPIIGLTGYTDGRYFFNLYLFISIFLLYTMAVNVSNNYKITMLCLTYAIIFSSVWTVGRVVKKNILDEKSQEYITAIEKQGLRQCIEEYNVKRILFITANGFEQASVSERSIKSTALYLLSPSNIDVKNINNFIRDYNIDAIYSKNSILTDSRAIQCTNNLHVLIK
;
A
#
# COMPACT_ATOMS: atom_id res chain seq x y z
N MET A 1 19.94 -9.14 22.86
CA MET A 1 19.05 -8.56 23.89
C MET A 1 18.14 -7.45 23.35
N LYS A 2 18.66 -6.44 22.63
CA LYS A 2 17.86 -5.27 22.17
C LYS A 2 16.76 -5.58 21.13
N ILE A 3 16.97 -6.53 20.21
CA ILE A 3 16.00 -6.88 19.15
C ILE A 3 14.75 -7.56 19.72
N PHE A 4 14.93 -8.52 20.62
CA PHE A 4 13.83 -9.30 21.20
C PHE A 4 12.85 -8.42 21.98
N LEU A 5 13.34 -7.48 22.80
CA LEU A 5 12.47 -6.56 23.53
C LEU A 5 11.58 -5.73 22.59
N CYS A 6 12.16 -5.21 21.51
CA CYS A 6 11.38 -4.42 20.56
C CYS A 6 10.39 -5.29 19.76
N LEU A 7 10.75 -6.54 19.43
CA LEU A 7 9.82 -7.52 18.85
C LEU A 7 8.68 -7.89 19.81
N THR A 8 8.95 -8.01 21.12
CA THR A 8 7.92 -8.27 22.13
C THR A 8 6.95 -7.10 22.27
N ILE A 9 7.45 -5.86 22.34
CA ILE A 9 6.61 -4.65 22.37
C ILE A 9 5.74 -4.57 21.11
N PHE A 10 6.32 -4.93 19.97
CA PHE A 10 5.62 -4.98 18.70
C PHE A 10 4.51 -6.03 18.65
N LEU A 11 4.79 -7.28 19.05
CA LEU A 11 3.78 -8.32 19.10
C LEU A 11 2.65 -7.92 20.05
N GLY A 12 2.99 -7.35 21.22
CA GLY A 12 2.01 -6.78 22.13
C GLY A 12 1.14 -5.70 21.48
N LYS A 13 1.76 -4.76 20.75
CA LYS A 13 1.04 -3.70 20.03
C LYS A 13 0.18 -4.24 18.89
N ILE A 14 0.66 -5.19 18.10
CA ILE A 14 -0.14 -5.83 17.04
C ILE A 14 -1.32 -6.57 17.63
N ILE A 15 -1.12 -7.35 18.69
CA ILE A 15 -2.21 -8.05 19.35
C ILE A 15 -3.23 -7.02 19.84
N LEU A 16 -2.78 -5.95 20.49
CA LEU A 16 -3.64 -4.87 20.94
C LEU A 16 -4.39 -4.22 19.76
N ASP A 17 -3.71 -3.84 18.69
CA ASP A 17 -4.32 -3.15 17.55
C ASP A 17 -5.22 -4.07 16.70
N VAL A 18 -4.91 -5.36 16.56
CA VAL A 18 -5.73 -6.34 15.84
C VAL A 18 -6.97 -6.72 16.65
N VAL A 19 -6.82 -6.93 17.96
CA VAL A 19 -7.93 -7.26 18.87
C VAL A 19 -8.85 -6.05 19.05
N LEU A 20 -8.29 -4.85 19.23
CA LEU A 20 -9.08 -3.63 19.40
C LEU A 20 -9.58 -3.05 18.07
N PHE A 21 -8.89 -3.26 16.95
CA PHE A 21 -9.22 -2.70 15.63
C PHE A 21 -9.11 -3.73 14.50
N PRO A 22 -10.13 -4.56 14.27
CA PRO A 22 -10.28 -5.25 12.99
C PRO A 22 -10.49 -4.17 11.91
N GLY A 23 -9.41 -3.88 11.19
CA GLY A 23 -9.29 -2.70 10.34
C GLY A 23 -8.93 -3.00 8.89
N PHE A 24 -9.11 -4.25 8.44
CA PHE A 24 -9.01 -4.59 7.03
C PHE A 24 -9.86 -3.63 6.21
N THR A 25 -9.24 -3.07 5.17
CA THR A 25 -9.89 -2.10 4.30
C THR A 25 -10.23 -2.72 2.96
N VAL A 26 -10.83 -1.91 2.10
CA VAL A 26 -11.04 -2.22 0.68
C VAL A 26 -9.76 -2.80 0.05
N ASP A 27 -8.62 -2.11 0.12
CA ASP A 27 -7.33 -2.62 -0.43
C ASP A 27 -6.97 -4.03 0.07
N SER A 28 -7.11 -4.29 1.37
CA SER A 28 -6.80 -5.57 2.00
C SER A 28 -7.64 -6.71 1.42
N TRP A 29 -8.94 -6.46 1.28
CA TRP A 29 -9.89 -7.38 0.68
C TRP A 29 -9.55 -7.64 -0.78
N THR A 30 -9.30 -6.59 -1.56
CA THR A 30 -8.94 -6.73 -2.97
C THR A 30 -7.67 -7.59 -3.14
N TYR A 31 -6.64 -7.37 -2.33
CA TYR A 31 -5.43 -8.21 -2.36
C TYR A 31 -5.73 -9.68 -2.08
N TYR A 32 -6.57 -9.96 -1.08
CA TYR A 32 -6.94 -11.32 -0.71
C TYR A 32 -7.81 -11.98 -1.78
N ASP A 33 -8.77 -11.29 -2.39
CA ASP A 33 -9.59 -11.85 -3.47
C ASP A 33 -8.74 -12.19 -4.69
N LEU A 34 -7.87 -11.26 -5.09
CA LEU A 34 -6.92 -11.47 -6.19
C LEU A 34 -5.99 -12.65 -5.89
N SER A 35 -5.64 -12.89 -4.62
CA SER A 35 -4.82 -14.05 -4.23
C SER A 35 -5.49 -15.39 -4.57
N LYS A 36 -6.82 -15.46 -4.62
CA LYS A 36 -7.55 -16.70 -4.92
C LYS A 36 -7.48 -17.09 -6.40
N VAL A 37 -7.24 -16.12 -7.27
CA VAL A 37 -7.39 -16.27 -8.73
C VAL A 37 -6.13 -15.91 -9.53
N VAL A 38 -4.98 -15.76 -8.86
CA VAL A 38 -3.69 -15.35 -9.49
C VAL A 38 -3.35 -16.16 -10.74
N PHE A 39 -3.66 -17.46 -10.74
CA PHE A 39 -3.37 -18.37 -11.85
C PHE A 39 -4.56 -18.72 -12.75
N SER A 40 -5.77 -18.30 -12.39
CA SER A 40 -7.02 -18.73 -13.06
C SER A 40 -7.76 -17.60 -13.77
N GLY A 41 -7.19 -16.38 -13.81
CA GLY A 41 -7.77 -15.25 -14.54
C GLY A 41 -7.59 -13.88 -13.89
N TYR A 42 -7.03 -13.76 -12.67
CA TYR A 42 -6.91 -12.47 -11.96
C TYR A 42 -8.20 -11.62 -11.93
N GLU A 43 -9.33 -12.32 -11.82
CA GLU A 43 -10.68 -11.76 -11.71
C GLU A 43 -11.08 -11.67 -10.23
N PRO A 44 -11.16 -10.48 -9.63
CA PRO A 44 -11.49 -10.34 -8.22
C PRO A 44 -12.94 -10.78 -7.96
N SER A 45 -13.21 -11.26 -6.75
CA SER A 45 -14.58 -11.51 -6.31
C SER A 45 -15.44 -10.23 -6.28
N PHE A 46 -14.79 -9.07 -6.17
CA PHE A 46 -15.44 -7.76 -6.23
C PHE A 46 -14.76 -6.89 -7.29
N ILE A 47 -15.51 -6.48 -8.32
CA ILE A 47 -15.01 -5.51 -9.32
C ILE A 47 -15.13 -4.11 -8.72
N ARG A 48 -13.98 -3.45 -8.51
CA ARG A 48 -13.84 -2.12 -7.89
C ARG A 48 -13.13 -1.12 -8.81
N GLN A 49 -13.37 -1.23 -10.11
CA GLN A 49 -12.74 -0.37 -11.10
C GLN A 49 -13.75 0.61 -11.70
N TYR A 50 -13.36 1.88 -11.76
CA TYR A 50 -14.24 2.99 -12.16
C TYR A 50 -14.02 3.41 -13.62
N GLN A 51 -12.98 2.86 -14.26
CA GLN A 51 -12.39 3.41 -15.47
C GLN A 51 -12.36 2.43 -16.66
N TYR A 52 -12.60 1.14 -16.40
CA TYR A 52 -12.44 0.06 -17.37
C TYR A 52 -13.64 -0.86 -17.32
N ASN A 53 -14.18 -1.22 -18.48
CA ASN A 53 -15.24 -2.23 -18.60
C ASN A 53 -14.58 -3.60 -18.81
N SER A 54 -14.21 -4.28 -17.72
CA SER A 54 -13.51 -5.57 -17.73
C SER A 54 -13.82 -6.37 -16.46
N THR A 55 -13.84 -7.71 -16.55
CA THR A 55 -13.92 -8.61 -15.39
C THR A 55 -12.60 -8.74 -14.64
N HIS A 56 -11.51 -8.27 -15.24
CA HIS A 56 -10.15 -8.42 -14.75
C HIS A 56 -9.73 -7.20 -13.95
N SER A 57 -8.91 -7.36 -12.91
CA SER A 57 -8.49 -6.22 -12.07
C SER A 57 -7.25 -5.50 -12.60
N PRO A 58 -7.26 -4.15 -12.66
CA PRO A 58 -6.07 -3.32 -12.85
C PRO A 58 -5.46 -2.84 -11.52
N SER A 59 -6.07 -3.16 -10.37
CA SER A 59 -5.83 -2.46 -9.11
C SER A 59 -4.42 -2.68 -8.56
N PHE A 60 -3.94 -3.93 -8.64
CA PHE A 60 -2.65 -4.31 -8.08
C PHE A 60 -1.93 -5.32 -8.96
N PRO A 61 -0.59 -5.34 -8.97
CA PRO A 61 0.16 -6.37 -9.65
C PRO A 61 0.30 -7.67 -8.82
N PHE A 62 0.74 -8.73 -9.49
CA PHE A 62 0.51 -10.12 -9.07
C PHE A 62 1.28 -10.61 -7.84
N PHE A 63 2.42 -10.00 -7.50
CA PHE A 63 3.39 -10.64 -6.59
C PHE A 63 2.90 -10.69 -5.14
N TYR A 64 2.33 -9.60 -4.62
CA TYR A 64 1.80 -9.61 -3.24
C TYR A 64 0.59 -10.55 -3.08
N PRO A 65 -0.43 -10.53 -3.97
CA PRO A 65 -1.49 -11.54 -4.00
C PRO A 65 -0.96 -12.98 -4.06
N LEU A 66 0.07 -13.25 -4.87
CA LEU A 66 0.69 -14.57 -4.94
C LEU A 66 1.24 -15.02 -3.57
N LEU A 67 1.93 -14.12 -2.85
CA LEU A 67 2.45 -14.44 -1.51
C LEU A 67 1.33 -14.67 -0.49
N ILE A 68 0.24 -13.91 -0.57
CA ILE A 68 -0.95 -14.15 0.27
C ILE A 68 -1.51 -15.55 -0.01
N GLN A 69 -1.64 -15.94 -1.28
CA GLN A 69 -2.14 -17.25 -1.67
C GLN A 69 -1.29 -18.38 -1.08
N LEU A 70 0.04 -18.24 -1.14
CA LEU A 70 0.98 -19.20 -0.58
C LEU A 70 0.88 -19.28 0.95
N ALA A 71 0.78 -18.13 1.63
CA ALA A 71 0.60 -18.08 3.07
C ALA A 71 -0.73 -18.74 3.49
N ASP A 72 -1.81 -18.46 2.77
CA ASP A 72 -3.13 -18.99 3.08
C ASP A 72 -3.27 -20.48 2.78
N LYS A 73 -2.57 -21.01 1.77
CA LYS A 73 -2.48 -22.46 1.55
C LYS A 73 -1.86 -23.21 2.73
N VAL A 74 -0.95 -22.58 3.47
CA VAL A 74 -0.27 -23.18 4.63
C VAL A 74 -1.07 -22.95 5.91
N LEU A 75 -1.59 -21.75 6.12
CA LEU A 75 -2.24 -21.37 7.38
C LEU A 75 -3.75 -21.67 7.39
N ASN A 76 -4.42 -21.57 6.25
CA ASN A 76 -5.86 -21.75 6.07
C ASN A 76 -6.73 -20.93 7.06
N ILE A 77 -6.36 -19.66 7.26
CA ILE A 77 -7.06 -18.73 8.16
C ILE A 77 -7.72 -17.55 7.42
N GLY A 78 -7.80 -17.63 6.10
CA GLY A 78 -8.47 -16.65 5.25
C GLY A 78 -7.72 -15.34 5.14
N ILE A 79 -8.42 -14.20 5.19
CA ILE A 79 -7.78 -12.87 5.05
C ILE A 79 -6.67 -12.64 6.07
N TYR A 80 -6.78 -13.24 7.27
CA TYR A 80 -5.77 -13.11 8.32
C TYR A 80 -4.40 -13.67 7.92
N SER A 81 -4.32 -14.51 6.88
CA SER A 81 -3.06 -14.96 6.29
C SER A 81 -2.20 -13.80 5.78
N SER A 82 -2.82 -12.72 5.28
CA SER A 82 -2.13 -11.49 4.86
C SER A 82 -1.51 -10.72 6.03
N LEU A 83 -2.18 -10.68 7.18
CA LEU A 83 -1.66 -10.09 8.41
C LEU A 83 -0.45 -10.88 8.91
N VAL A 84 -0.57 -12.21 8.98
CA VAL A 84 0.54 -13.08 9.42
C VAL A 84 1.74 -12.93 8.48
N LEU A 85 1.51 -12.91 7.16
CA LEU A 85 2.54 -12.62 6.17
C LEU A 85 3.23 -11.27 6.47
N ASN A 86 2.47 -10.20 6.71
CA ASN A 86 3.03 -8.89 6.99
C ASN A 86 3.83 -8.83 8.31
N VAL A 87 3.45 -9.61 9.32
CA VAL A 87 4.25 -9.77 10.54
C VAL A 87 5.61 -10.39 10.21
N PHE A 88 5.64 -11.46 9.39
CA PHE A 88 6.90 -12.05 8.92
C PHE A 88 7.74 -11.09 8.07
N LEU A 89 7.11 -10.34 7.17
CA LEU A 89 7.79 -9.33 6.36
C LEU A 89 8.41 -8.26 7.25
N LEU A 90 7.70 -7.76 8.26
CA LEU A 90 8.26 -6.77 9.17
C LEU A 90 9.42 -7.32 9.99
N MET A 91 9.33 -8.54 10.52
CA MET A 91 10.45 -9.19 11.19
C MET A 91 11.67 -9.29 10.27
N THR A 92 11.44 -9.53 8.98
CA THR A 92 12.51 -9.56 7.98
C THR A 92 13.07 -8.15 7.71
N CYS A 93 12.22 -7.11 7.61
CA CYS A 93 12.66 -5.72 7.53
C CYS A 93 13.59 -5.35 8.69
N CYS A 94 13.21 -5.73 9.91
CA CYS A 94 13.97 -5.56 11.14
C CYS A 94 15.37 -6.21 11.08
N ILE A 95 15.47 -7.42 10.51
CA ILE A 95 16.74 -8.15 10.31
C ILE A 95 17.59 -7.45 9.24
N VAL A 96 17.00 -7.06 8.12
CA VAL A 96 17.71 -6.37 7.02
C VAL A 96 18.18 -5.00 7.48
N LEU A 97 17.38 -4.27 8.26
CA LEU A 97 17.73 -2.99 8.87
C LEU A 97 18.98 -3.14 9.73
N ASN A 98 19.03 -4.16 10.59
CA ASN A 98 20.20 -4.44 11.41
C ASN A 98 21.46 -4.65 10.55
N LYS A 99 21.36 -5.47 9.50
CA LYS A 99 22.48 -5.70 8.57
C LYS A 99 22.94 -4.41 7.89
N MET A 100 22.00 -3.57 7.47
CA MET A 100 22.28 -2.29 6.83
C MET A 100 22.96 -1.31 7.79
N LEU A 101 22.43 -1.16 9.02
CA LEU A 101 23.02 -0.29 10.05
C LEU A 101 24.40 -0.77 10.50
N ASN A 102 24.62 -2.09 10.62
CA ASN A 102 25.93 -2.66 10.87
C ASN A 102 26.95 -2.26 9.80
N ARG A 103 26.56 -2.30 8.52
CA ARG A 103 27.42 -1.86 7.40
C ARG A 103 27.73 -0.37 7.45
N LEU A 104 26.77 0.43 7.86
CA LEU A 104 26.91 1.88 8.02
C LEU A 104 27.65 2.28 9.30
N LYS A 105 28.00 1.32 10.17
CA LYS A 105 28.55 1.53 11.51
C LYS A 105 27.61 2.36 12.41
N LEU A 106 26.30 2.16 12.25
CA LEU A 106 25.21 2.81 12.99
C LEU A 106 24.51 1.85 13.97
N GLN A 107 25.29 0.99 14.64
CA GLN A 107 24.73 -0.06 15.51
C GLN A 107 24.02 0.51 16.74
N GLN A 108 24.39 1.72 17.16
CA GLN A 108 23.88 2.35 18.37
C GLN A 108 22.51 3.00 18.14
N GLU A 109 22.27 3.44 16.91
CA GLU A 109 21.07 4.06 16.39
C GLU A 109 20.00 3.03 16.02
N TYR A 110 20.34 1.73 16.12
CA TYR A 110 19.44 0.62 15.80
C TYR A 110 18.07 0.77 16.43
N ILE A 111 18.02 1.13 17.72
CA ILE A 111 16.73 1.25 18.42
C ILE A 111 15.91 2.44 17.92
N ILE A 112 16.54 3.54 17.51
CA ILE A 112 15.83 4.70 16.94
C ILE A 112 15.20 4.31 15.61
N MET A 113 15.98 3.69 14.73
CA MET A 113 15.50 3.25 13.42
C MET A 113 14.46 2.13 13.51
N PHE A 114 14.61 1.25 14.49
CA PHE A 114 13.62 0.21 14.77
C PHE A 114 12.33 0.82 15.33
N SER A 115 12.43 1.79 16.23
CA SER A 115 11.27 2.51 16.75
C SER A 115 10.54 3.26 15.64
N PHE A 116 11.28 3.88 14.70
CA PHE A 116 10.72 4.50 13.52
C PHE A 116 9.97 3.48 12.64
N LEU A 117 10.60 2.35 12.32
CA LEU A 117 9.99 1.29 11.51
C LEU A 117 8.73 0.70 12.19
N LEU A 118 8.74 0.56 13.51
CA LEU A 118 7.64 -0.06 14.26
C LEU A 118 6.50 0.89 14.61
N LEU A 119 6.80 2.17 14.85
CA LEU A 119 5.88 3.10 15.52
C LEU A 119 5.44 4.23 14.59
N TYR A 120 5.89 4.27 13.33
CA TYR A 120 5.31 5.14 12.31
C TYR A 120 3.87 4.70 12.00
N PRO A 121 2.84 5.46 12.43
CA PRO A 121 1.48 4.93 12.46
C PRO A 121 0.89 4.57 11.07
N PRO A 122 1.16 5.32 9.98
CA PRO A 122 0.69 4.92 8.65
C PRO A 122 1.28 3.60 8.17
N PHE A 123 2.57 3.34 8.42
CA PHE A 123 3.20 2.08 8.02
C PHE A 123 2.73 0.91 8.90
N PHE A 124 2.56 1.14 10.19
CA PHE A 124 2.02 0.12 11.09
C PHE A 124 0.61 -0.33 10.66
N GLN A 125 -0.23 0.59 10.16
CA GLN A 125 -1.54 0.23 9.61
C GLN A 125 -1.42 -0.67 8.38
N GLU A 126 -0.45 -0.43 7.50
CA GLU A 126 -0.21 -1.30 6.35
C GLU A 126 0.15 -2.73 6.78
N VAL A 127 0.93 -2.86 7.88
CA VAL A 127 1.23 -4.17 8.50
C VAL A 127 -0.06 -4.80 9.05
N ALA A 128 -0.75 -4.09 9.95
CA ALA A 128 -1.94 -4.59 10.65
C ALA A 128 -3.10 -4.92 9.71
N TYR A 129 -3.19 -4.26 8.56
CA TYR A 129 -4.28 -4.45 7.60
C TYR A 129 -3.89 -5.37 6.44
N GLY A 130 -2.73 -6.03 6.46
CA GLY A 130 -2.37 -7.01 5.43
C GLY A 130 -2.25 -6.42 4.02
N ARG A 131 -1.64 -5.23 3.89
CA ARG A 131 -1.41 -4.55 2.59
C ARG A 131 0.03 -4.68 2.11
N SER A 132 0.33 -4.28 0.87
CA SER A 132 1.63 -4.54 0.21
C SER A 132 2.81 -3.67 0.66
N MET A 133 2.58 -2.56 1.39
CA MET A 133 3.66 -1.63 1.73
C MET A 133 4.83 -2.25 2.53
N PRO A 134 4.61 -3.18 3.49
CA PRO A 134 5.69 -3.86 4.19
C PRO A 134 6.60 -4.68 3.27
N LEU A 135 6.04 -5.32 2.23
CA LEU A 135 6.84 -6.03 1.23
C LEU A 135 7.67 -5.05 0.39
N ALA A 136 7.04 -3.97 -0.09
CA ALA A 136 7.73 -2.93 -0.84
C ALA A 136 8.89 -2.31 -0.03
N THR A 137 8.68 -2.05 1.26
CA THR A 137 9.74 -1.60 2.17
C THR A 137 10.86 -2.64 2.26
N LEU A 138 10.54 -3.92 2.45
CA LEU A 138 11.54 -4.99 2.53
C LEU A 138 12.41 -5.05 1.27
N GLU A 139 11.78 -5.05 0.10
CA GLU A 139 12.47 -5.10 -1.20
C GLU A 139 13.40 -3.89 -1.38
N LEU A 140 12.93 -2.69 -1.07
CA LEU A 140 13.73 -1.48 -1.13
C LEU A 140 14.92 -1.50 -0.15
N MET A 141 14.72 -2.03 1.05
CA MET A 141 15.79 -2.22 2.03
C MET A 141 16.82 -3.26 1.58
N LEU A 142 16.39 -4.33 0.91
CA LEU A 142 17.29 -5.32 0.31
C LEU A 142 18.11 -4.70 -0.82
N ILE A 143 17.47 -3.96 -1.74
CA ILE A 143 18.15 -3.20 -2.80
C ILE A 143 19.17 -2.25 -2.17
N GLY A 144 18.76 -1.41 -1.21
CA GLY A 144 19.62 -0.45 -0.54
C GLY A 144 20.82 -1.12 0.13
N ASN A 145 20.59 -2.18 0.91
CA ASN A 145 21.63 -2.92 1.61
C ASN A 145 22.66 -3.55 0.66
N ILE A 146 22.25 -4.09 -0.49
CA ILE A 146 23.18 -4.63 -1.50
C ILE A 146 23.90 -3.49 -2.21
N PHE A 147 23.18 -2.43 -2.60
CA PHE A 147 23.71 -1.32 -3.38
C PHE A 147 24.85 -0.59 -2.66
N ILE A 148 24.68 -0.29 -1.37
CA ILE A 148 25.69 0.41 -0.56
C ILE A 148 26.89 -0.46 -0.17
N SER A 149 26.84 -1.77 -0.43
CA SER A 149 27.79 -2.73 0.12
C SER A 149 29.23 -2.60 -0.40
N GLN A 150 29.40 -2.01 -1.58
CA GLN A 150 30.69 -1.84 -2.26
C GLN A 150 30.57 -0.74 -3.31
N GLN A 151 31.69 -0.17 -3.74
CA GLN A 151 31.70 0.89 -4.75
C GLN A 151 31.12 0.41 -6.10
N TYR A 152 31.58 -0.73 -6.60
CA TYR A 152 31.11 -1.39 -7.83
C TYR A 152 30.50 -2.74 -7.51
N LEU A 153 29.36 -3.08 -8.10
CA LEU A 153 28.62 -4.31 -7.83
C LEU A 153 29.16 -5.50 -8.62
N SER A 154 29.24 -6.68 -7.98
CA SER A 154 29.59 -7.92 -8.68
C SER A 154 28.39 -8.40 -9.52
N THR A 155 28.65 -9.22 -10.55
CA THR A 155 27.61 -9.81 -11.40
C THR A 155 26.50 -10.47 -10.59
N LYS A 156 26.87 -11.24 -9.55
CA LYS A 156 25.91 -11.88 -8.64
C LYS A 156 25.02 -10.86 -7.92
N LYS A 157 25.58 -9.74 -7.45
CA LYS A 157 24.81 -8.69 -6.77
C LYS A 157 23.89 -7.94 -7.73
N LEU A 158 24.37 -7.66 -8.95
CA LEU A 158 23.55 -7.06 -10.01
C LEU A 158 22.37 -7.94 -10.39
N PHE A 159 22.60 -9.24 -10.58
CA PHE A 159 21.54 -10.20 -10.84
C PHE A 159 20.52 -10.27 -9.69
N ILE A 160 20.97 -10.33 -8.44
CA ILE A 160 20.07 -10.35 -7.27
C ILE A 160 19.24 -9.06 -7.20
N ILE A 161 19.82 -7.88 -7.42
CA ILE A 161 19.06 -6.64 -7.46
C ILE A 161 18.05 -6.65 -8.62
N GLY A 162 18.42 -7.17 -9.80
CA GLY A 162 17.51 -7.36 -10.93
C GLY A 162 16.32 -8.25 -10.56
N LEU A 163 16.55 -9.38 -9.89
CA LEU A 163 15.47 -10.24 -9.39
C LEU A 163 14.58 -9.53 -8.36
N ILE A 164 15.16 -8.73 -7.47
CA ILE A 164 14.35 -7.97 -6.50
C ILE A 164 13.50 -6.92 -7.22
N PHE A 165 14.05 -6.16 -8.19
CA PHE A 165 13.25 -5.22 -8.99
C PHE A 165 12.15 -5.91 -9.81
N SER A 166 12.42 -7.11 -10.32
CA SER A 166 11.43 -7.94 -11.02
C SER A 166 10.23 -8.27 -10.12
N ALA A 167 10.49 -8.67 -8.88
CA ALA A 167 9.45 -8.85 -7.87
C ALA A 167 8.77 -7.52 -7.53
N SER A 168 9.55 -6.45 -7.28
CA SER A 168 9.01 -5.16 -6.83
C SER A 168 8.10 -4.46 -7.82
N ILE A 169 8.38 -4.53 -9.12
CA ILE A 169 7.47 -4.02 -10.16
C ILE A 169 6.14 -4.76 -10.11
N LEU A 170 6.18 -6.07 -9.83
CA LEU A 170 4.99 -6.90 -9.66
C LEU A 170 4.37 -6.80 -8.24
N THR A 171 5.01 -6.09 -7.31
CA THR A 171 4.47 -5.75 -5.99
C THR A 171 3.73 -4.42 -6.05
N ARG A 172 4.37 -3.39 -6.63
CA ARG A 172 3.82 -2.03 -6.81
C ARG A 172 4.40 -1.38 -8.06
N PHE A 173 3.55 -0.75 -8.87
CA PHE A 173 3.96 -0.16 -10.15
C PHE A 173 4.99 0.98 -10.03
N GLU A 174 5.02 1.69 -8.91
CA GLU A 174 5.97 2.79 -8.68
C GLU A 174 7.45 2.36 -8.75
N PHE A 175 7.76 1.07 -8.57
CA PHE A 175 9.11 0.55 -8.70
C PHE A 175 9.65 0.59 -10.13
N ILE A 176 8.80 0.77 -11.15
CA ILE A 176 9.28 0.94 -12.53
C ILE A 176 10.12 2.21 -12.68
N ILE A 177 9.77 3.28 -11.95
CA ILE A 177 10.52 4.55 -11.95
C ILE A 177 11.85 4.36 -11.25
N LEU A 178 11.83 3.69 -10.10
CA LEU A 178 13.05 3.35 -9.36
C LEU A 178 13.98 2.50 -10.23
N PHE A 179 13.44 1.48 -10.91
CA PHE A 179 14.19 0.63 -11.83
C PHE A 179 14.79 1.44 -12.99
N ALA A 180 14.04 2.37 -13.59
CA ALA A 180 14.54 3.21 -14.68
C ALA A 180 15.75 4.05 -14.23
N ILE A 181 15.67 4.71 -13.08
CA ILE A 181 16.76 5.53 -12.53
C ILE A 181 17.97 4.67 -12.15
N PHE A 182 17.74 3.50 -11.52
CA PHE A 182 18.81 2.55 -11.22
C PHE A 182 19.46 1.98 -12.49
N SER A 183 18.70 1.78 -13.56
CA SER A 183 19.21 1.32 -14.84
C SER A 183 20.21 2.32 -15.41
N LEU A 184 19.91 3.62 -15.36
CA LEU A 184 20.87 4.66 -15.76
C LEU A 184 22.16 4.55 -14.93
N TRP A 185 22.04 4.41 -13.61
CA TRP A 185 23.21 4.26 -12.74
C TRP A 185 24.04 3.02 -13.12
N VAL A 186 23.41 1.86 -13.29
CA VAL A 186 24.09 0.60 -13.65
C VAL A 186 24.75 0.71 -15.03
N LEU A 187 24.06 1.29 -16.02
CA LEU A 187 24.58 1.45 -17.38
C LEU A 187 25.83 2.35 -17.42
N PHE A 188 25.84 3.46 -16.66
CA PHE A 188 26.94 4.43 -16.67
C PHE A 188 28.06 4.14 -15.66
N LYS A 189 27.77 3.51 -14.52
CA LYS A 189 28.77 3.31 -13.45
C LYS A 189 29.35 1.91 -13.40
N GLU A 190 28.59 0.88 -13.76
CA GLU A 190 29.12 -0.49 -13.74
C GLU A 190 29.92 -0.77 -15.01
N LYS A 191 30.98 -1.56 -14.87
CA LYS A 191 31.85 -1.92 -16.01
C LYS A 191 31.51 -3.29 -16.60
N ASN A 192 30.89 -4.18 -15.83
CA ASN A 192 30.64 -5.56 -16.23
C ASN A 192 29.39 -5.66 -17.12
N THR A 193 29.58 -5.88 -18.43
CA THR A 193 28.49 -6.00 -19.40
C THR A 193 27.52 -7.14 -19.10
N VAL A 194 28.03 -8.32 -18.69
CA VAL A 194 27.19 -9.45 -18.30
C VAL A 194 26.36 -9.10 -17.07
N GLY A 195 26.97 -8.41 -16.09
CA GLY A 195 26.27 -7.89 -14.92
C GLY A 195 25.15 -6.92 -15.26
N LYS A 196 25.36 -6.01 -16.24
CA LYS A 196 24.32 -5.08 -16.72
C LYS A 196 23.14 -5.83 -17.32
N LEU A 197 23.40 -6.79 -18.21
CA LEU A 197 22.35 -7.60 -18.84
C LEU A 197 21.55 -8.38 -17.79
N LEU A 198 22.24 -9.01 -16.83
CA LEU A 198 21.58 -9.77 -15.76
C LEU A 198 20.82 -8.89 -14.76
N PHE A 199 21.17 -7.61 -14.61
CA PHE A 199 20.36 -6.65 -13.86
C PHE A 199 19.10 -6.25 -14.62
N LEU A 200 19.20 -6.02 -15.94
CA LEU A 200 18.09 -5.52 -16.77
C LEU A 200 17.07 -6.60 -17.13
N ALA A 201 17.50 -7.83 -17.42
CA ALA A 201 16.63 -8.85 -17.99
C ALA A 201 15.44 -9.22 -17.09
N PRO A 202 15.61 -9.52 -15.77
CA PRO A 202 14.47 -9.94 -14.96
C PRO A 202 13.37 -8.86 -14.79
N PRO A 203 13.68 -7.58 -14.49
CA PRO A 203 12.66 -6.54 -14.41
C PRO A 203 11.91 -6.30 -15.72
N LEU A 204 12.61 -6.39 -16.86
CA LEU A 204 11.99 -6.25 -18.17
C LEU A 204 11.03 -7.41 -18.48
N ILE A 205 11.35 -8.63 -18.07
CA ILE A 205 10.43 -9.76 -18.17
C ILE A 205 9.16 -9.51 -17.32
N SER A 206 9.32 -9.03 -16.09
CA SER A 206 8.17 -8.65 -15.24
C SER A 206 7.29 -7.57 -15.88
N ALA A 207 7.91 -6.51 -16.41
CA ALA A 207 7.18 -5.46 -17.11
C ALA A 207 6.46 -6.01 -18.34
N PHE A 208 7.11 -6.88 -19.12
CA PHE A 208 6.51 -7.53 -20.29
C PHE A 208 5.28 -8.37 -19.90
N ILE A 209 5.37 -9.17 -18.83
CA ILE A 209 4.23 -9.95 -18.33
C ILE A 209 3.03 -9.04 -18.02
N TRP A 210 3.26 -7.92 -17.33
CA TRP A 210 2.18 -6.98 -17.02
C TRP A 210 1.64 -6.26 -18.26
N THR A 211 2.50 -5.92 -19.23
CA THR A 211 2.08 -5.32 -20.51
C THR A 211 1.21 -6.27 -21.31
N THR A 212 1.59 -7.54 -21.45
CA THR A 212 0.77 -8.54 -22.15
C THR A 212 -0.59 -8.72 -21.48
N TYR A 213 -0.62 -8.74 -20.14
CA TYR A 213 -1.87 -8.77 -19.39
C TYR A 213 -2.73 -7.51 -19.63
N SER A 214 -2.10 -6.33 -19.60
CA SER A 214 -2.78 -5.05 -19.81
C SER A 214 -3.39 -4.96 -21.21
N GLU A 215 -2.66 -5.39 -22.25
CA GLU A 215 -3.10 -5.35 -23.64
C GLU A 215 -4.29 -6.30 -23.85
N ARG A 216 -4.16 -7.54 -23.34
CA ARG A 216 -5.18 -8.58 -23.51
C ARG A 216 -6.53 -8.22 -22.87
N TYR A 217 -6.54 -7.58 -21.71
CA TYR A 217 -7.76 -7.37 -20.92
C TYR A 217 -8.26 -5.93 -20.86
N PHE A 218 -7.43 -4.95 -21.23
CA PHE A 218 -7.76 -3.53 -21.13
C PHE A 218 -7.43 -2.73 -22.40
N ASN A 219 -6.89 -3.38 -23.43
CA ASN A 219 -6.50 -2.74 -24.70
C ASN A 219 -5.55 -1.54 -24.49
N THR A 220 -4.61 -1.67 -23.56
CA THR A 220 -3.57 -0.67 -23.24
C THR A 220 -2.27 -1.36 -22.89
N LEU A 221 -1.12 -0.75 -23.22
CA LEU A 221 0.20 -1.31 -22.94
C LEU A 221 0.54 -1.36 -21.44
N TRP A 222 -0.10 -0.52 -20.62
CA TRP A 222 0.13 -0.50 -19.18
C TRP A 222 -1.12 0.00 -18.46
N VAL A 223 -1.82 -0.90 -17.77
CA VAL A 223 -2.99 -0.57 -16.96
C VAL A 223 -2.59 -0.48 -15.49
N THR A 224 -3.18 0.46 -14.76
CA THR A 224 -3.11 0.53 -13.29
C THR A 224 -4.43 1.06 -12.74
N GLU A 225 -4.73 0.85 -11.45
CA GLU A 225 -5.88 1.49 -10.79
C GLU A 225 -5.90 3.00 -10.96
N SER A 226 -4.70 3.58 -10.93
CA SER A 226 -4.51 5.02 -10.81
C SER A 226 -4.30 5.72 -12.15
N SER A 227 -4.23 4.98 -13.28
CA SER A 227 -3.71 5.56 -14.54
C SER A 227 -4.59 6.66 -15.11
N LYS A 228 -5.93 6.63 -14.92
CA LYS A 228 -6.79 7.75 -15.33
C LYS A 228 -7.15 8.70 -14.20
N LEU A 229 -6.63 8.51 -12.98
CA LEU A 229 -6.82 9.45 -11.88
C LEU A 229 -6.20 10.81 -12.18
N ILE A 230 -5.15 10.87 -13.01
CA ILE A 230 -4.51 12.11 -13.44
C ILE A 230 -5.53 13.08 -14.05
N LEU A 231 -6.49 12.54 -14.83
CA LEU A 231 -7.49 13.30 -15.57
C LEU A 231 -8.68 13.76 -14.70
N MET A 232 -8.86 13.17 -13.52
CA MET A 232 -10.00 13.42 -12.63
C MET A 232 -9.77 14.62 -11.70
N PRO A 233 -10.81 15.25 -11.12
CA PRO A 233 -10.64 16.25 -10.07
C PRO A 233 -9.98 15.67 -8.79
N PRO A 234 -9.41 16.52 -7.92
CA PRO A 234 -8.79 16.08 -6.67
C PRO A 234 -9.86 15.53 -5.70
N HIS A 235 -9.68 14.29 -5.27
CA HIS A 235 -10.56 13.57 -4.35
C HIS A 235 -10.01 13.58 -2.92
N ILE A 236 -10.86 13.26 -1.94
CA ILE A 236 -10.48 13.21 -0.52
C ILE A 236 -10.11 11.76 -0.12
N GLY A 237 -10.70 10.76 -0.75
CA GLY A 237 -10.42 9.34 -0.54
C GLY A 237 -10.48 8.48 -1.81
N VAL A 238 -10.03 7.23 -1.68
CA VAL A 238 -9.95 6.22 -2.77
C VAL A 238 -11.34 5.81 -3.29
N LEU A 239 -12.44 6.29 -2.71
CA LEU A 239 -13.80 5.91 -3.10
C LEU A 239 -14.62 7.11 -3.61
N ASP A 240 -14.04 8.32 -3.67
CA ASP A 240 -14.76 9.56 -4.02
C ASP A 240 -14.68 9.86 -5.54
N TYR A 241 -14.91 8.84 -6.39
CA TYR A 241 -14.78 8.98 -7.84
C TYR A 241 -16.13 9.20 -8.52
N ALA A 242 -16.24 10.23 -9.38
CA ALA A 242 -17.35 10.37 -10.29
C ALA A 242 -17.20 9.37 -11.46
N PRO A 243 -18.29 8.70 -11.93
CA PRO A 243 -18.25 7.71 -13.00
C PRO A 243 -17.79 8.21 -14.37
N THR A 244 -17.76 9.52 -14.56
CA THR A 244 -17.60 10.15 -15.86
C THR A 244 -16.29 10.92 -15.93
N ILE A 245 -15.46 10.56 -16.90
CA ILE A 245 -14.43 11.45 -17.43
C ILE A 245 -15.19 12.52 -18.22
N GLU A 246 -15.73 13.53 -17.54
CA GLU A 246 -16.01 14.77 -18.28
C GLU A 246 -14.69 15.19 -18.90
N ILE A 247 -14.66 15.25 -20.23
CA ILE A 247 -13.50 15.73 -20.98
C ILE A 247 -13.39 17.22 -20.66
N GLY A 248 -12.76 17.54 -19.54
CA GLY A 248 -12.45 18.90 -19.17
C GLY A 248 -11.53 19.48 -20.23
N ASN A 249 -11.71 20.77 -20.54
CA ASN A 249 -10.73 21.53 -21.31
C ASN A 249 -9.32 21.33 -20.69
N TRP A 250 -8.25 21.36 -21.50
CA TRP A 250 -6.86 21.22 -21.06
C TRP A 250 -6.51 22.10 -19.85
N LEU A 251 -7.12 23.29 -19.77
CA LEU A 251 -6.97 24.20 -18.64
C LEU A 251 -7.47 23.59 -17.31
N THR A 252 -8.60 22.88 -17.35
CA THR A 252 -9.17 22.18 -16.19
C THR A 252 -8.27 21.03 -15.75
N ILE A 253 -7.72 20.27 -16.70
CA ILE A 253 -6.78 19.18 -16.42
C ILE A 253 -5.51 19.73 -15.75
N ALA A 254 -4.93 20.80 -16.31
CA ALA A 254 -3.75 21.45 -15.74
C ALA A 254 -4.01 21.99 -14.33
N LYS A 255 -5.16 22.66 -14.12
CA LYS A 255 -5.60 23.13 -12.80
C LYS A 255 -5.72 21.97 -11.80
N ASN A 256 -6.32 20.85 -12.19
CA ASN A 256 -6.48 19.68 -11.34
C ASN A 256 -5.13 19.07 -10.94
N ILE A 257 -4.19 18.96 -11.90
CA ILE A 257 -2.83 18.49 -11.63
C ILE A 257 -2.14 19.39 -10.59
N ILE A 258 -2.16 20.72 -10.81
CA ILE A 258 -1.54 21.68 -9.88
C ILE A 258 -2.12 21.55 -8.47
N ILE A 259 -3.45 21.47 -8.34
CA ILE A 259 -4.10 21.34 -7.02
C ILE A 259 -3.69 20.03 -6.33
N LYS A 260 -3.61 18.91 -7.06
CA LYS A 260 -3.17 17.63 -6.50
C LYS A 260 -1.73 17.67 -6.04
N GLU A 261 -0.83 18.26 -6.84
CA GLU A 261 0.57 18.44 -6.46
C GLU A 261 0.71 19.31 -5.21
N ILE A 262 -0.02 20.42 -5.12
CA ILE A 262 -0.02 21.28 -3.92
C ILE A 262 -0.49 20.48 -2.70
N LYS A 263 -1.62 19.76 -2.80
CA LYS A 263 -2.14 18.94 -1.69
C LYS A 263 -1.15 17.85 -1.27
N THR A 264 -0.49 17.21 -2.23
CA THR A 264 0.51 16.17 -2.00
C THR A 264 1.74 16.76 -1.34
N PHE A 265 2.22 17.91 -1.79
CA PHE A 265 3.33 18.62 -1.19
C PHE A 265 3.00 19.09 0.23
N THR A 266 1.81 19.63 0.47
CA THR A 266 1.34 19.98 1.82
C THR A 266 1.29 18.76 2.72
N SER A 267 0.77 17.64 2.23
CA SER A 267 0.70 16.39 2.99
C SER A 267 2.10 15.82 3.26
N PHE A 268 2.98 15.85 2.27
CA PHE A 268 4.39 15.51 2.42
C PHE A 268 5.09 16.39 3.47
N ILE A 269 4.80 17.68 3.52
CA ILE A 269 5.30 18.55 4.59
C ILE A 269 4.66 18.16 5.92
N LEU A 270 3.34 18.00 6.02
CA LEU A 270 2.65 17.67 7.28
C LEU A 270 3.16 16.36 7.86
N TRP A 271 3.27 15.32 7.05
CA TRP A 271 3.81 14.02 7.46
C TRP A 271 5.32 14.08 7.72
N GLY A 272 6.06 14.93 7.00
CA GLY A 272 7.51 15.13 7.12
C GLY A 272 7.95 16.04 8.28
N VAL A 273 7.09 16.95 8.71
CA VAL A 273 7.35 17.87 9.84
C VAL A 273 7.22 17.13 11.17
N VAL A 274 6.49 16.02 11.24
CA VAL A 274 6.35 15.26 12.49
C VAL A 274 7.37 14.12 12.61
N SER A 275 7.81 13.53 11.49
CA SER A 275 8.58 12.26 11.54
C SER A 275 10.11 12.42 11.49
N PRO A 276 10.77 12.95 10.43
CA PRO A 276 12.21 13.19 10.43
C PRO A 276 12.66 14.41 11.27
N LEU A 277 11.83 15.45 11.44
CA LEU A 277 12.17 16.56 12.36
C LEU A 277 12.30 16.08 13.80
N PHE A 278 11.56 15.04 14.22
CA PHE A 278 11.74 14.46 15.55
C PHE A 278 13.07 13.71 15.70
N ILE A 279 13.57 13.05 14.66
CA ILE A 279 14.90 12.43 14.67
C ILE A 279 15.98 13.51 14.75
N ILE A 280 15.82 14.60 13.98
CA ILE A 280 16.70 15.78 14.04
C ILE A 280 16.63 16.44 15.43
N PHE A 281 15.44 16.63 15.99
CA PHE A 281 15.22 17.27 17.28
C PHE A 281 15.73 16.42 18.45
N SER A 282 15.46 15.11 18.42
CA SER A 282 16.00 14.13 19.38
C SER A 282 17.53 14.07 19.32
N HIS A 283 18.11 14.12 18.12
CA HIS A 283 19.54 14.16 17.91
C HIS A 283 20.18 15.48 18.38
N VAL A 284 19.51 16.62 18.15
CA VAL A 284 19.94 17.96 18.61
C VAL A 284 19.81 18.08 20.14
N ILE A 285 18.74 17.58 20.75
CA ILE A 285 18.57 17.51 22.21
C ILE A 285 19.65 16.62 22.83
N TYR A 286 19.90 15.43 22.26
CA TYR A 286 20.99 14.54 22.65
C TYR A 286 22.34 15.27 22.65
N LYS A 287 22.62 16.05 21.60
CA LYS A 287 23.84 16.86 21.47
C LYS A 287 23.95 17.93 22.56
N ARG A 288 22.83 18.56 22.93
CA ARG A 288 22.77 19.58 23.98
C ARG A 288 22.96 18.99 25.38
N ILE A 289 22.43 17.79 25.62
CA ILE A 289 22.48 17.10 26.92
C ILE A 289 23.83 16.37 27.14
N SER A 290 24.46 15.82 26.10
CA SER A 290 25.62 14.92 26.29
C SER A 290 26.94 15.62 26.66
N HIS A 291 26.99 16.96 26.76
CA HIS A 291 28.13 17.80 27.20
C HIS A 291 29.53 17.50 26.58
N ASN A 292 29.63 16.57 25.64
CA ASN A 292 30.89 16.16 25.04
C ASN A 292 31.21 17.08 23.86
N LYS A 293 32.20 17.96 24.05
CA LYS A 293 32.74 18.91 23.06
C LYS A 293 33.40 18.27 21.83
N LYS A 294 33.11 17.02 21.46
CA LYS A 294 33.56 16.47 20.17
C LYS A 294 32.62 16.96 19.07
N ILE A 295 33.08 18.01 18.40
CA ILE A 295 32.49 18.66 17.23
C ILE A 295 32.01 17.60 16.23
N LEU A 296 30.83 17.85 15.63
CA LEU A 296 30.31 17.08 14.50
C LEU A 296 31.43 16.90 13.49
N THR A 297 31.94 15.67 13.35
CA THR A 297 32.80 15.32 12.24
C THR A 297 31.88 14.92 11.11
N ILE A 298 31.56 15.88 10.23
CA ILE A 298 30.93 15.55 8.95
C ILE A 298 31.88 14.59 8.26
N LYS A 299 31.46 13.34 8.07
CA LYS A 299 32.28 12.36 7.34
C LYS A 299 32.57 12.91 5.94
N LYS A 300 33.84 12.85 5.51
CA LYS A 300 34.22 13.14 4.13
C LYS A 300 33.35 12.31 3.18
N HIS A 301 32.98 12.90 2.04
CA HIS A 301 32.24 12.21 0.97
C HIS A 301 32.95 10.91 0.57
N ASP A 302 32.37 9.77 0.95
CA ASP A 302 32.74 8.45 0.49
C ASP A 302 31.68 7.89 -0.46
N TYR A 303 31.99 6.77 -1.13
CA TYR A 303 31.05 6.15 -2.06
C TYR A 303 29.72 5.75 -1.39
N VAL A 304 29.75 5.43 -0.08
CA VAL A 304 28.56 5.06 0.69
C VAL A 304 27.63 6.27 0.82
N SER A 305 28.17 7.44 1.17
CA SER A 305 27.41 8.70 1.23
C SER A 305 26.79 9.03 -0.12
N THR A 306 27.53 8.90 -1.22
CA THR A 306 27.00 9.16 -2.57
C THR A 306 25.89 8.18 -2.95
N LYS A 307 26.05 6.90 -2.60
CA LYS A 307 25.04 5.86 -2.88
C LYS A 307 23.78 6.02 -2.03
N LEU A 308 23.92 6.37 -0.76
CA LEU A 308 22.77 6.68 0.10
C LEU A 308 22.01 7.90 -0.42
N LEU A 309 22.73 8.97 -0.77
CA LEU A 309 22.12 10.16 -1.37
C LEU A 309 21.39 9.81 -2.67
N PHE A 310 22.02 9.01 -3.54
CA PHE A 310 21.41 8.53 -4.77
C PHE A 310 20.11 7.76 -4.51
N ILE A 311 20.11 6.80 -3.58
CA ILE A 311 18.89 6.04 -3.23
C ILE A 311 17.81 6.99 -2.72
N THR A 312 18.15 7.90 -1.80
CA THR A 312 17.18 8.85 -1.22
C THR A 312 16.55 9.73 -2.31
N ILE A 313 17.35 10.29 -3.22
CA ILE A 313 16.86 11.09 -4.35
C ILE A 313 15.99 10.25 -5.28
N THR A 314 16.39 9.00 -5.54
CA THR A 314 15.64 8.07 -6.40
C THR A 314 14.28 7.75 -5.80
N ILE A 315 14.18 7.56 -4.48
CA ILE A 315 12.88 7.36 -3.81
C ILE A 315 12.05 8.65 -3.85
N SER A 316 12.68 9.82 -3.68
CA SER A 316 11.99 11.12 -3.78
C SER A 316 11.33 11.35 -5.13
N SER A 317 11.87 10.80 -6.22
CA SER A 317 11.28 10.99 -7.55
C SER A 317 9.92 10.31 -7.72
N VAL A 318 9.52 9.44 -6.79
CA VAL A 318 8.19 8.82 -6.78
C VAL A 318 7.13 9.78 -6.22
N VAL A 319 7.51 10.77 -5.40
CA VAL A 319 6.58 11.70 -4.75
C VAL A 319 5.73 12.50 -5.76
N PRO A 320 6.31 13.13 -6.80
CA PRO A 320 5.49 13.80 -7.82
C PRO A 320 4.52 12.84 -8.53
N ILE A 321 4.90 11.58 -8.72
CA ILE A 321 4.07 10.60 -9.43
C ILE A 321 2.88 10.18 -8.57
N ILE A 322 3.09 10.01 -7.26
CA ILE A 322 2.00 9.88 -6.30
C ILE A 322 1.12 11.15 -6.35
N GLY A 323 1.73 12.33 -6.46
CA GLY A 323 1.03 13.60 -6.60
C GLY A 323 0.06 13.65 -7.77
N LEU A 324 0.46 13.13 -8.94
CA LEU A 324 -0.40 13.05 -10.12
C LEU A 324 -1.67 12.22 -9.90
N THR A 325 -1.61 11.22 -9.02
CA THR A 325 -2.79 10.40 -8.65
C THR A 325 -3.74 11.11 -7.70
N GLY A 326 -3.27 12.11 -6.95
CA GLY A 326 -4.04 12.81 -5.92
C GLY A 326 -4.02 12.14 -4.55
N TYR A 327 -3.27 11.05 -4.37
CA TYR A 327 -3.13 10.40 -3.07
C TYR A 327 -2.23 11.21 -2.13
N THR A 328 -2.76 11.54 -0.97
CA THR A 328 -2.10 12.35 0.06
C THR A 328 -1.80 11.60 1.36
N ASP A 329 -2.08 10.29 1.38
CA ASP A 329 -1.88 9.44 2.55
C ASP A 329 -0.39 9.34 2.93
N GLY A 330 -0.10 9.51 4.22
CA GLY A 330 1.26 9.42 4.78
C GLY A 330 1.96 8.10 4.49
N ARG A 331 1.22 7.01 4.24
CA ARG A 331 1.79 5.70 3.90
C ARG A 331 2.73 5.75 2.71
N TYR A 332 2.43 6.57 1.69
CA TYR A 332 3.24 6.62 0.46
C TYR A 332 4.59 7.32 0.65
N PHE A 333 4.75 8.12 1.72
CA PHE A 333 5.99 8.83 2.02
C PHE A 333 6.91 8.06 2.98
N PHE A 334 6.45 6.93 3.54
CA PHE A 334 7.20 6.20 4.57
C PHE A 334 8.60 5.77 4.11
N ASN A 335 8.71 5.14 2.93
CA ASN A 335 9.98 4.67 2.39
C ASN A 335 10.97 5.84 2.19
N LEU A 336 10.47 6.99 1.77
CA LEU A 336 11.29 8.20 1.63
C LEU A 336 11.82 8.67 2.99
N TYR A 337 10.95 8.82 3.98
CA TYR A 337 11.36 9.24 5.32
C TYR A 337 12.31 8.24 5.99
N LEU A 338 12.13 6.94 5.75
CA LEU A 338 13.05 5.90 6.23
C LEU A 338 14.47 6.13 5.71
N PHE A 339 14.63 6.33 4.39
CA PHE A 339 15.95 6.53 3.78
C PHE A 339 16.55 7.91 4.05
N ILE A 340 15.73 8.96 4.17
CA ILE A 340 16.18 10.28 4.68
C ILE A 340 16.75 10.11 6.09
N SER A 341 16.06 9.38 6.97
CA SER A 341 16.50 9.16 8.35
C SER A 341 17.84 8.41 8.40
N ILE A 342 18.00 7.35 7.61
CA ILE A 342 19.26 6.61 7.49
C ILE A 342 20.38 7.51 6.98
N PHE A 343 20.12 8.30 5.93
CA PHE A 343 21.10 9.22 5.36
C PHE A 343 21.55 10.30 6.36
N LEU A 344 20.60 10.90 7.09
CA LEU A 344 20.89 11.90 8.10
C LEU A 344 21.71 11.31 9.26
N LEU A 345 21.31 10.14 9.78
CA LEU A 345 22.09 9.45 10.82
C LEU A 345 23.51 9.10 10.35
N TYR A 346 23.66 8.69 9.08
CA TYR A 346 24.96 8.38 8.51
C TYR A 346 25.88 9.61 8.40
N THR A 347 25.34 10.72 7.89
CA THR A 347 26.07 11.98 7.71
C THR A 347 26.39 12.68 9.03
N MET A 348 25.51 12.51 10.02
CA MET A 348 25.66 13.05 11.38
C MET A 348 26.39 12.10 12.34
N ALA A 349 26.91 10.95 11.89
CA ALA A 349 27.45 9.91 12.76
C ALA A 349 28.50 10.43 13.77
N VAL A 350 28.09 10.61 15.02
CA VAL A 350 28.92 10.97 16.17
C VAL A 350 29.34 9.70 16.91
N ASN A 351 30.53 9.66 17.48
CA ASN A 351 30.89 8.67 18.52
C ASN A 351 29.98 8.86 19.74
N VAL A 352 28.78 8.27 19.70
CA VAL A 352 27.82 8.30 20.81
C VAL A 352 28.29 7.31 21.88
N SER A 353 28.49 7.82 23.09
CA SER A 353 28.69 6.95 24.26
C SER A 353 27.34 6.30 24.59
N ASN A 354 27.39 5.00 24.88
CA ASN A 354 26.29 4.07 25.13
C ASN A 354 25.33 4.55 26.26
N ASN A 355 24.46 5.54 26.01
CA ASN A 355 23.59 6.11 27.03
C ASN A 355 22.17 5.56 26.92
N TYR A 356 21.97 4.39 27.53
CA TYR A 356 20.71 3.62 27.58
C TYR A 356 19.47 4.47 27.92
N LYS A 357 19.62 5.53 28.73
CA LYS A 357 18.53 6.44 29.13
C LYS A 357 17.86 7.14 27.94
N ILE A 358 18.64 7.59 26.96
CA ILE A 358 18.10 8.35 25.81
C ILE A 358 17.38 7.41 24.85
N THR A 359 17.94 6.22 24.68
CA THR A 359 17.29 5.14 23.94
C THR A 359 15.94 4.78 24.53
N MET A 360 15.84 4.65 25.86
CA MET A 360 14.58 4.40 26.56
C MET A 360 13.59 5.56 26.41
N LEU A 361 14.07 6.81 26.39
CA LEU A 361 13.22 8.00 26.25
C LEU A 361 12.61 8.11 24.84
N CYS A 362 13.41 7.88 23.78
CA CYS A 362 12.90 7.80 22.41
C CYS A 362 11.87 6.67 22.25
N LEU A 363 12.14 5.51 22.85
CA LEU A 363 11.26 4.35 22.79
C LEU A 363 9.94 4.59 23.52
N THR A 364 10.00 5.14 24.74
CA THR A 364 8.81 5.49 25.55
C THR A 364 7.94 6.52 24.83
N TYR A 365 8.54 7.55 24.24
CA TYR A 365 7.78 8.58 23.54
C TYR A 365 7.19 8.09 22.22
N ALA A 366 7.92 7.25 21.48
CA ALA A 366 7.38 6.64 20.27
C ALA A 366 6.19 5.71 20.60
N ILE A 367 6.24 4.99 21.73
CA ILE A 367 5.10 4.21 22.25
C ILE A 367 3.94 5.15 22.59
N ILE A 368 4.17 6.25 23.31
CA ILE A 368 3.12 7.23 23.67
C ILE A 368 2.50 7.82 22.42
N PHE A 369 3.29 8.35 21.48
CA PHE A 369 2.78 9.00 20.28
C PHE A 369 2.00 8.03 19.39
N SER A 370 2.54 6.81 19.20
CA SER A 370 1.83 5.75 18.47
C SER A 370 0.52 5.37 19.15
N SER A 371 0.50 5.32 20.49
CA SER A 371 -0.70 5.03 21.27
C SER A 371 -1.72 6.17 21.21
N VAL A 372 -1.30 7.43 21.33
CA VAL A 372 -2.15 8.63 21.18
C VAL A 372 -2.73 8.70 19.77
N TRP A 373 -1.95 8.39 18.74
CA TRP A 373 -2.45 8.30 17.38
C TRP A 373 -3.50 7.19 17.23
N THR A 374 -3.20 5.98 17.74
CA THR A 374 -4.17 4.88 17.76
C THR A 374 -5.46 5.34 18.44
N VAL A 375 -5.39 5.88 19.67
CA VAL A 375 -6.53 6.39 20.46
C VAL A 375 -7.30 7.46 19.71
N GLY A 376 -6.61 8.46 19.14
CA GLY A 376 -7.24 9.53 18.36
C GLY A 376 -8.00 8.99 17.14
N ARG A 377 -7.50 7.93 16.50
CA ARG A 377 -8.26 7.23 15.45
C ARG A 377 -9.47 6.48 15.98
N VAL A 378 -9.39 5.85 17.16
CA VAL A 378 -10.56 5.20 17.79
C VAL A 378 -11.66 6.21 18.01
N VAL A 379 -11.30 7.34 18.60
CA VAL A 379 -12.23 8.42 18.89
C VAL A 379 -12.82 8.96 17.59
N LYS A 380 -11.98 9.26 16.59
CA LYS A 380 -12.45 9.72 15.28
C LYS A 380 -13.34 8.69 14.58
N LYS A 381 -12.97 7.40 14.61
CA LYS A 381 -13.75 6.32 14.01
C LYS A 381 -15.07 6.13 14.73
N ASN A 382 -15.12 6.11 16.05
CA ASN A 382 -16.36 5.97 16.80
C ASN A 382 -17.31 7.16 16.57
N ILE A 383 -16.77 8.38 16.53
CA ILE A 383 -17.54 9.59 16.19
C ILE A 383 -18.05 9.54 14.74
N LEU A 384 -17.27 8.97 13.82
CA LEU A 384 -17.66 8.81 12.41
C LEU A 384 -18.57 7.61 12.18
N ASP A 385 -18.45 6.50 12.93
CA ASP A 385 -19.30 5.31 12.84
C ASP A 385 -20.69 5.57 13.45
N GLU A 386 -20.81 6.47 14.43
CA GLU A 386 -22.12 7.02 14.83
C GLU A 386 -22.79 7.84 13.71
N LYS A 387 -22.01 8.31 12.72
CA LYS A 387 -22.50 9.06 11.56
C LYS A 387 -22.51 8.25 10.25
N SER A 388 -21.78 7.14 10.18
CA SER A 388 -21.68 6.28 9.00
C SER A 388 -22.81 5.27 9.08
N GLN A 389 -23.89 5.53 8.34
CA GLN A 389 -24.94 4.53 8.21
C GLN A 389 -24.32 3.29 7.57
N GLU A 390 -24.28 2.16 8.28
CA GLU A 390 -24.11 0.86 7.62
C GLU A 390 -25.13 0.82 6.47
N TYR A 391 -24.66 0.67 5.23
CA TYR A 391 -25.55 0.66 4.05
C TYR A 391 -26.60 -0.46 4.12
N ILE A 392 -26.30 -1.52 4.88
CA ILE A 392 -27.15 -2.68 5.14
C ILE A 392 -27.26 -2.83 6.66
N THR A 393 -28.45 -2.68 7.19
CA THR A 393 -28.76 -2.86 8.62
C THR A 393 -28.64 -4.33 9.03
N ALA A 394 -28.48 -4.59 10.34
CA ALA A 394 -28.42 -5.97 10.86
C ALA A 394 -29.65 -6.84 10.51
N ILE A 395 -30.83 -6.22 10.40
CA ILE A 395 -32.08 -6.88 10.03
C ILE A 395 -32.05 -7.25 8.53
N GLU A 396 -31.60 -6.34 7.66
CA GLU A 396 -31.42 -6.63 6.23
C GLU A 396 -30.38 -7.73 5.99
N LYS A 397 -29.33 -7.82 6.80
CA LYS A 397 -28.31 -8.88 6.70
C LYS A 397 -28.89 -10.29 6.86
N GLN A 398 -29.83 -10.50 7.79
CA GLN A 398 -30.47 -11.80 7.97
C GLN A 398 -31.39 -12.17 6.80
N GLY A 399 -32.20 -11.22 6.33
CA GLY A 399 -33.07 -11.43 5.16
C GLY A 399 -32.27 -11.70 3.88
N LEU A 400 -31.19 -10.95 3.66
CA LEU A 400 -30.27 -11.19 2.53
C LEU A 400 -29.71 -12.61 2.54
N ARG A 401 -29.26 -13.09 3.70
CA ARG A 401 -28.70 -14.43 3.83
C ARG A 401 -29.72 -15.51 3.47
N GLN A 402 -30.94 -15.40 3.98
CA GLN A 402 -32.03 -16.33 3.64
C GLN A 402 -32.31 -16.34 2.13
N CYS A 403 -32.42 -15.16 1.51
CA CYS A 403 -32.61 -15.03 0.07
C CYS A 403 -31.49 -15.65 -0.76
N ILE A 404 -30.24 -15.47 -0.33
CA ILE A 404 -29.08 -16.01 -1.03
C ILE A 404 -29.09 -17.53 -1.01
N GLU A 405 -29.42 -18.12 0.13
CA GLU A 405 -29.51 -19.57 0.32
C GLU A 405 -30.71 -20.15 -0.45
N GLU A 406 -31.88 -19.50 -0.40
CA GLU A 406 -33.12 -19.94 -1.06
C GLU A 406 -33.00 -19.94 -2.60
N TYR A 407 -32.46 -18.85 -3.17
CA TYR A 407 -32.38 -18.67 -4.63
C TYR A 407 -31.01 -19.03 -5.21
N ASN A 408 -30.09 -19.58 -4.41
CA ASN A 408 -28.73 -19.95 -4.80
C ASN A 408 -28.01 -18.79 -5.53
N VAL A 409 -28.16 -17.58 -5.00
CA VAL A 409 -27.63 -16.33 -5.59
C VAL A 409 -26.11 -16.32 -5.43
N LYS A 410 -25.36 -16.19 -6.55
CA LYS A 410 -23.89 -16.17 -6.53
C LYS A 410 -23.33 -14.77 -6.78
N ARG A 411 -24.04 -13.94 -7.55
CA ARG A 411 -23.60 -12.60 -7.96
C ARG A 411 -24.67 -11.55 -7.67
N ILE A 412 -24.34 -10.58 -6.81
CA ILE A 412 -25.25 -9.47 -6.47
C ILE A 412 -24.65 -8.14 -6.95
N LEU A 413 -25.40 -7.41 -7.77
CA LEU A 413 -25.09 -6.05 -8.17
C LEU A 413 -25.64 -5.07 -7.12
N PHE A 414 -24.79 -4.25 -6.50
CA PHE A 414 -25.19 -3.24 -5.53
C PHE A 414 -25.34 -1.86 -6.18
N ILE A 415 -26.49 -1.21 -5.95
CA ILE A 415 -26.84 0.13 -6.43
C ILE A 415 -27.31 0.96 -5.22
N THR A 416 -26.71 2.12 -4.97
CA THR A 416 -27.04 2.99 -3.82
C THR A 416 -27.98 4.13 -4.19
N ALA A 417 -28.38 4.92 -3.19
CA ALA A 417 -29.36 6.00 -3.33
C ALA A 417 -28.92 7.14 -4.27
N ASN A 418 -27.61 7.39 -4.39
CA ASN A 418 -27.04 8.39 -5.29
C ASN A 418 -26.53 7.77 -6.62
N GLY A 419 -26.99 6.56 -6.96
CA GLY A 419 -26.49 5.78 -8.09
C GLY A 419 -25.44 4.76 -7.65
N PHE A 420 -24.44 4.50 -8.47
CA PHE A 420 -23.44 3.46 -8.23
C PHE A 420 -22.34 3.91 -7.24
N GLU A 421 -22.70 4.45 -6.07
CA GLU A 421 -21.71 4.67 -5.02
C GLU A 421 -21.29 3.33 -4.42
N GLN A 422 -20.03 3.25 -4.01
CA GLN A 422 -19.48 2.05 -3.44
C GLN A 422 -19.95 1.86 -2.00
N ALA A 423 -20.84 0.90 -1.79
CA ALA A 423 -21.10 0.41 -0.44
C ALA A 423 -19.88 -0.39 0.05
N SER A 424 -19.22 0.05 1.11
CA SER A 424 -18.26 -0.79 1.82
C SER A 424 -19.04 -1.89 2.56
N VAL A 425 -19.36 -2.97 1.85
CA VAL A 425 -19.95 -4.16 2.48
C VAL A 425 -18.82 -4.83 3.27
N SER A 426 -18.64 -4.42 4.53
CA SER A 426 -17.62 -4.99 5.39
C SER A 426 -17.88 -6.49 5.54
N GLU A 427 -16.87 -7.34 5.52
CA GLU A 427 -17.03 -8.80 5.55
C GLU A 427 -17.77 -9.32 6.82
N ARG A 428 -17.93 -8.49 7.85
CA ARG A 428 -18.83 -8.76 8.99
C ARG A 428 -20.31 -8.81 8.60
N SER A 429 -20.69 -8.30 7.44
CA SER A 429 -22.08 -8.09 7.06
C SER A 429 -22.77 -9.34 6.50
N ILE A 430 -22.06 -10.27 5.85
CA ILE A 430 -22.68 -11.51 5.36
C ILE A 430 -21.66 -12.66 5.46
N LYS A 431 -21.66 -13.35 6.60
CA LYS A 431 -20.91 -14.60 6.77
C LYS A 431 -21.55 -15.71 5.92
N SER A 432 -21.09 -15.95 4.69
CA SER A 432 -20.72 -17.28 4.15
C SER A 432 -20.69 -17.42 2.61
N THR A 433 -19.67 -18.17 2.17
CA THR A 433 -19.52 -19.09 1.02
C THR A 433 -19.37 -18.64 -0.43
N ALA A 434 -20.02 -17.61 -0.97
CA ALA A 434 -19.66 -17.02 -2.28
C ALA A 434 -20.63 -15.89 -2.60
N LEU A 435 -20.15 -14.64 -2.56
CA LEU A 435 -20.93 -13.49 -3.00
C LEU A 435 -20.00 -12.58 -3.77
N TYR A 436 -20.14 -12.57 -5.09
CA TYR A 436 -19.53 -11.54 -5.92
C TYR A 436 -20.40 -10.28 -5.79
N LEU A 437 -19.95 -9.30 -5.00
CA LEU A 437 -20.60 -8.00 -4.89
C LEU A 437 -20.02 -7.07 -5.96
N LEU A 438 -20.81 -6.77 -6.97
CA LEU A 438 -20.41 -5.87 -8.04
C LEU A 438 -20.96 -4.50 -7.71
N SER A 439 -20.10 -3.49 -7.57
CA SER A 439 -20.51 -2.09 -7.40
C SER A 439 -19.82 -1.19 -8.45
N PRO A 440 -19.99 -1.49 -9.75
CA PRO A 440 -19.37 -0.74 -10.83
C PRO A 440 -20.01 0.65 -10.92
N SER A 441 -19.19 1.69 -10.82
CA SER A 441 -19.67 3.08 -10.84
C SER A 441 -20.19 3.51 -12.22
N ASN A 442 -19.78 2.81 -13.29
CA ASN A 442 -20.00 3.16 -14.69
C ASN A 442 -21.25 2.51 -15.31
N ILE A 443 -22.12 1.92 -14.48
CA ILE A 443 -23.41 1.44 -14.98
C ILE A 443 -24.39 2.63 -15.01
N ASP A 444 -25.31 2.60 -15.95
CA ASP A 444 -26.49 3.45 -16.00
C ASP A 444 -27.64 2.66 -16.65
N VAL A 445 -28.79 3.30 -16.85
CA VAL A 445 -29.95 2.68 -17.52
C VAL A 445 -29.59 2.17 -18.93
N LYS A 446 -28.59 2.76 -19.60
CA LYS A 446 -28.24 2.42 -20.98
C LYS A 446 -27.40 1.14 -21.09
N ASN A 447 -26.63 0.80 -20.06
CA ASN A 447 -25.71 -0.34 -20.12
C ASN A 447 -25.95 -1.43 -19.06
N ILE A 448 -26.84 -1.22 -18.08
CA ILE A 448 -27.12 -2.18 -17.01
C ILE A 448 -27.60 -3.53 -17.53
N ASN A 449 -28.44 -3.58 -18.57
CA ASN A 449 -28.92 -4.84 -19.14
C ASN A 449 -27.79 -5.65 -19.79
N ASN A 450 -26.88 -4.97 -20.51
CA ASN A 450 -25.69 -5.61 -21.07
C ASN A 450 -24.78 -6.10 -19.95
N PHE A 451 -24.58 -5.29 -18.91
CA PHE A 451 -23.78 -5.68 -17.76
C PHE A 451 -24.38 -6.90 -17.02
N ILE A 452 -25.69 -6.93 -16.79
CA ILE A 452 -26.38 -8.07 -16.17
C ILE A 452 -26.12 -9.36 -16.95
N ARG A 453 -26.25 -9.30 -18.28
CA ARG A 453 -26.03 -10.44 -19.16
C ARG A 453 -24.56 -10.85 -19.20
N ASP A 454 -23.66 -9.91 -19.46
CA ASP A 454 -22.25 -10.16 -19.69
C ASP A 454 -21.55 -10.65 -18.41
N TYR A 455 -22.03 -10.21 -17.24
CA TYR A 455 -21.50 -10.59 -15.92
C TYR A 455 -22.38 -11.61 -15.18
N ASN A 456 -23.40 -12.16 -15.84
CA ASN A 456 -24.29 -13.21 -15.32
C ASN A 456 -24.80 -12.90 -13.90
N ILE A 457 -25.33 -11.70 -13.70
CA ILE A 457 -25.82 -11.21 -12.40
C ILE A 457 -27.05 -12.01 -11.98
N ASP A 458 -27.07 -12.47 -10.73
CA ASP A 458 -28.18 -13.27 -10.19
C ASP A 458 -29.17 -12.41 -9.39
N ALA A 459 -28.72 -11.32 -8.79
CA ALA A 459 -29.58 -10.40 -8.05
C ALA A 459 -29.06 -8.95 -8.08
N ILE A 460 -29.96 -7.99 -7.84
CA ILE A 460 -29.65 -6.58 -7.69
C ILE A 460 -30.09 -6.14 -6.30
N TYR A 461 -29.17 -5.60 -5.52
CA TYR A 461 -29.48 -4.87 -4.31
C TYR A 461 -29.61 -3.38 -4.64
N SER A 462 -30.78 -2.78 -4.46
CA SER A 462 -31.03 -1.37 -4.73
C SER A 462 -31.93 -0.77 -3.65
N LYS A 463 -31.59 0.42 -3.15
CA LYS A 463 -32.48 1.24 -2.29
C LYS A 463 -33.49 2.09 -3.09
N ASN A 464 -33.30 2.17 -4.41
CA ASN A 464 -34.15 2.91 -5.34
C ASN A 464 -34.82 1.95 -6.35
N SER A 465 -35.67 2.48 -7.22
CA SER A 465 -36.31 1.70 -8.30
C SER A 465 -35.28 0.97 -9.16
N ILE A 466 -35.58 -0.29 -9.48
CA ILE A 466 -34.75 -1.15 -10.33
C ILE A 466 -34.52 -0.46 -11.69
N LEU A 467 -33.27 -0.30 -12.09
CA LEU A 467 -32.88 0.41 -13.32
C LEU A 467 -32.79 -0.51 -14.56
N THR A 468 -33.23 -1.76 -14.46
CA THR A 468 -33.16 -2.77 -15.53
C THR A 468 -34.55 -3.22 -15.98
N ASP A 469 -34.67 -3.59 -17.27
CA ASP A 469 -35.87 -4.20 -17.84
C ASP A 469 -35.98 -5.71 -17.54
N SER A 470 -34.96 -6.27 -16.89
CA SER A 470 -34.94 -7.69 -16.52
C SER A 470 -36.04 -7.98 -15.51
N ARG A 471 -36.78 -9.07 -15.72
CA ARG A 471 -37.77 -9.54 -14.74
C ARG A 471 -37.05 -9.91 -13.45
N ALA A 472 -37.58 -9.48 -12.31
CA ALA A 472 -36.97 -9.75 -11.01
C ALA A 472 -38.03 -10.13 -9.97
N ILE A 473 -37.65 -11.02 -9.06
CA ILE A 473 -38.42 -11.38 -7.86
C ILE A 473 -37.87 -10.54 -6.71
N GLN A 474 -38.72 -9.74 -6.08
CA GLN A 474 -38.34 -9.02 -4.87
C GLN A 474 -38.26 -10.00 -3.70
N CYS A 475 -37.06 -10.27 -3.19
CA CYS A 475 -36.83 -11.19 -2.09
C CYS A 475 -36.73 -10.47 -0.73
N THR A 476 -36.17 -9.27 -0.72
CA THR A 476 -36.28 -8.34 0.42
C THR A 476 -36.68 -6.95 -0.07
N ASN A 477 -36.93 -6.01 0.84
CA ASN A 477 -37.24 -4.62 0.47
C ASN A 477 -36.23 -4.01 -0.51
N ASN A 478 -34.96 -4.41 -0.42
CA ASN A 478 -33.87 -3.86 -1.23
C ASN A 478 -33.16 -4.89 -2.11
N LEU A 479 -33.52 -6.19 -2.10
CA LEU A 479 -32.90 -7.23 -2.93
C LEU A 479 -33.90 -7.81 -3.93
N HIS A 480 -33.51 -7.78 -5.20
CA HIS A 480 -34.28 -8.28 -6.33
C HIS A 480 -33.50 -9.39 -7.04
N VAL A 481 -33.99 -10.62 -6.99
CA VAL A 481 -33.39 -11.78 -7.69
C VAL A 481 -33.83 -11.74 -9.16
N LEU A 482 -32.87 -11.72 -10.08
CA LEU A 482 -33.15 -11.66 -11.51
C LEU A 482 -33.64 -13.02 -12.02
N ILE A 483 -34.75 -13.02 -12.76
CA ILE A 483 -35.27 -14.19 -13.45
C ILE A 483 -34.52 -14.28 -14.78
N LYS A 484 -33.75 -15.35 -14.96
CA LYS A 484 -33.00 -15.61 -16.19
C LYS A 484 -33.88 -16.17 -17.29
#